data_AF-A0AAQ3JNX9-F1
#
_entry.id   AF-A0AAQ3JNX9-F1
#
_cell.length_a   1.000
_cell.length_b   1.000
_cell.length_c   1.000
_cell.angle_alpha   90.00
_cell.angle_beta   90.00
_cell.angle_gamma   90.00
#
_symmetry.space_group_name_H-M   'P 1'
#
loop_
_entity.id
_entity.type
_entity.pdbx_description
1 polymer ?
#
loop_
_entity_poly.entity_id
_entity_poly.type
_entity_poly.pdbx_seq_one_letter_code
_entity_poly.pdbx_strand_id
1 'polypeptide(L)' 'MFWADQYREIEQTTDFRNHSFPLARIKKIMKADEEVLMIAAEAPVVFARACEMFILELTHRSWAHAEENKRQTL' A
#
# COMPACT_ATOMS: atom_id res chain seq x y z
N MET A 1 5.30 13.94 -9.40
CA MET A 1 6.22 12.81 -9.63
C MET A 1 5.85 11.78 -8.57
N PHE A 2 4.89 10.88 -8.84
CA PHE A 2 4.25 10.08 -7.79
C PHE A 2 5.25 9.45 -6.80
N TRP A 3 6.24 8.70 -7.31
CA TRP A 3 7.23 8.03 -6.47
C TRP A 3 8.12 9.00 -5.68
N ALA A 4 8.57 10.10 -6.28
CA ALA A 4 9.39 11.08 -5.57
C ALA A 4 8.62 11.72 -4.41
N ASP A 5 7.34 11.98 -4.61
CA ASP A 5 6.45 12.52 -3.59
C ASP A 5 6.22 11.49 -2.46
N GLN A 6 6.00 10.22 -2.81
CA GLN A 6 5.86 9.13 -1.83
C GLN A 6 7.13 8.87 -1.01
N TYR A 7 8.32 8.93 -1.64
CA TYR A 7 9.60 8.76 -0.93
C TYR A 7 9.83 9.88 0.07
N ARG A 8 9.55 11.14 -0.31
CA ARG A 8 9.69 12.29 0.60
C ARG A 8 8.79 12.15 1.83
N GLU A 9 7.56 11.68 1.65
CA GLU A 9 6.63 11.44 2.75
C GLU A 9 7.14 10.34 3.71
N ILE A 10 7.71 9.26 3.16
CA ILE A 10 8.32 8.17 3.95
C ILE A 10 9.49 8.71 4.79
N GLU A 11 10.37 9.52 4.20
CA GLU A 11 11.52 10.12 4.90
C GLU A 11 11.08 11.03 6.06
N GLN A 12 9.92 11.68 5.94
CA GLN A 12 9.37 12.55 6.98
C GLN A 12 8.54 11.80 8.03
N THR A 13 8.20 10.53 7.78
CA THR A 13 7.36 9.75 8.67
C THR A 13 8.14 9.33 9.92
N THR A 14 7.65 9.78 11.07
CA THR A 14 8.28 9.51 12.39
C THR A 14 7.39 8.66 13.30
N ASP A 15 6.09 8.53 13.00
CA ASP A 15 5.14 7.71 13.74
C ASP A 15 4.59 6.59 12.85
N PHE A 16 4.98 5.36 13.17
CA PHE A 16 4.53 4.15 12.48
C PHE A 16 3.34 3.49 13.19
N ARG A 17 2.59 4.19 14.03
CA ARG A 17 1.41 3.63 14.71
C ARG A 17 0.11 3.88 13.95
N ASN A 18 0.08 4.92 13.13
CA ASN A 18 -1.09 5.30 12.35
C ASN A 18 -1.00 4.70 10.95
N HIS A 19 -1.77 3.64 10.72
CA HIS A 19 -1.86 2.98 9.43
C HIS A 19 -3.27 3.05 8.86
N SER A 20 -3.36 3.33 7.56
CA SER A 20 -4.61 3.26 6.79
C SER A 20 -5.18 1.83 6.74
N PHE A 21 -4.32 0.81 6.92
CA PHE A 21 -4.68 -0.60 6.87
C PHE A 21 -4.54 -1.32 8.23
N PRO A 22 -5.49 -2.18 8.61
CA PRO A 22 -5.38 -2.96 9.84
C PRO A 22 -4.26 -4.01 9.77
N LEU A 23 -3.23 -3.87 10.61
CA LEU A 23 -2.08 -4.79 10.66
C LEU A 23 -2.48 -6.26 10.89
N ALA A 24 -3.51 -6.51 11.70
CA ALA A 24 -4.02 -7.85 11.95
C ALA A 24 -4.59 -8.51 10.68
N ARG A 25 -5.18 -7.73 9.76
CA ARG A 25 -5.68 -8.25 8.48
C ARG A 25 -4.53 -8.55 7.52
N ILE A 26 -3.53 -7.66 7.45
CA ILE A 26 -2.31 -7.89 6.68
C ILE A 26 -1.64 -9.20 7.14
N LYS A 27 -1.44 -9.36 8.46
CA LYS A 27 -0.88 -10.58 9.04
C LYS A 27 -1.70 -11.83 8.69
N LYS A 28 -3.04 -11.76 8.72
CA LYS A 28 -3.92 -12.88 8.31
C LYS A 28 -3.74 -13.24 6.83
N ILE A 29 -3.62 -12.25 5.94
CA ILE A 29 -3.40 -12.50 4.50
C ILE A 29 -2.03 -13.15 4.29
N MET A 30 -0.97 -12.64 4.93
CA MET A 30 0.36 -13.25 4.87
C MET A 30 0.37 -14.70 5.39
N LYS A 31 -0.43 -15.00 6.41
CA LYS A 31 -0.61 -16.35 7.00
C LYS A 31 -1.56 -17.27 6.23
N ALA A 32 -2.15 -16.80 5.14
CA ALA A 32 -2.90 -17.68 4.24
C ALA A 32 -1.97 -18.61 3.46
N ASP A 33 -0.69 -18.26 3.35
CA ASP A 33 0.37 -19.15 2.89
C ASP A 33 0.83 -20.05 4.04
N GLU A 34 0.67 -21.37 3.87
CA GLU A 34 0.97 -22.39 4.88
C GLU A 34 2.48 -22.49 5.18
N GLU A 35 3.35 -22.06 4.25
CA GLU A 35 4.81 -22.07 4.45
C GLU A 35 5.27 -20.93 5.39
N VAL A 36 4.43 -19.92 5.61
CA VAL A 36 4.76 -18.77 6.46
C VAL A 36 4.51 -19.12 7.93
N LEU A 37 5.56 -19.55 8.63
CA LEU A 37 5.48 -19.95 10.05
C LEU A 37 5.57 -18.78 11.04
N MET A 38 6.39 -17.78 10.77
CA MET A 38 6.55 -16.61 11.64
C MET A 38 6.59 -15.34 10.79
N ILE A 39 6.10 -14.23 11.37
CA ILE A 39 6.08 -12.93 10.73
C ILE A 39 6.65 -11.94 11.74
N ALA A 40 7.71 -11.25 11.35
CA ALA A 40 8.33 -10.19 12.14
C ALA A 40 7.35 -9.02 12.31
N ALA A 41 7.44 -8.29 13.43
CA ALA A 41 6.46 -7.25 13.76
C ALA A 41 6.48 -6.08 12.77
N GLU A 42 7.64 -5.80 12.18
CA GLU A 42 7.88 -4.77 11.18
C GLU A 42 7.29 -5.11 9.81
N ALA A 43 7.13 -6.40 9.47
CA ALA A 43 6.67 -6.78 8.13
C ALA A 43 5.24 -6.27 7.83
N PRO A 44 4.22 -6.47 8.70
CA PRO A 44 2.89 -5.89 8.48
C PRO A 44 2.90 -4.35 8.38
N VAL A 45 3.79 -3.68 9.12
CA VAL A 45 3.95 -2.21 9.11
C VAL A 45 4.43 -1.74 7.73
N VAL A 46 5.46 -2.37 7.19
CA VAL A 46 5.98 -2.09 5.84
C VAL A 46 4.91 -2.39 4.79
N PHE A 47 4.22 -3.53 4.90
CA PHE A 47 3.13 -3.88 3.99
C PHE A 47 1.99 -2.88 4.03
N ALA A 48 1.64 -2.30 5.18
CA ALA A 48 0.59 -1.30 5.25
C ALA A 48 0.92 -0.09 4.35
N ARG A 49 2.15 0.42 4.41
CA ARG A 49 2.59 1.54 3.57
C ARG A 49 2.77 1.12 2.10
N ALA A 50 3.34 -0.05 1.85
CA ALA A 50 3.53 -0.56 0.49
C ALA A 50 2.18 -0.78 -0.23
N CYS A 51 1.18 -1.33 0.46
CA CYS A 51 -0.17 -1.52 -0.09
C CYS A 51 -0.85 -0.19 -0.41
N GLU A 52 -0.68 0.83 0.44
CA GLU A 52 -1.19 2.19 0.17
C GLU A 52 -0.61 2.74 -1.14
N MET A 53 0.72 2.69 -1.27
CA MET A 53 1.44 3.16 -2.46
C MET A 53 1.04 2.37 -3.70
N PHE A 54 0.92 1.05 -3.58
CA PHE A 54 0.51 0.16 -4.66
C PHE A 54 -0.90 0.50 -5.16
N ILE A 55 -1.87 0.67 -4.25
CA ILE A 55 -3.25 1.00 -4.62
C ILE A 55 -3.30 2.37 -5.29
N LEU A 56 -2.60 3.38 -4.76
CA LEU A 56 -2.56 4.72 -5.34
C LEU A 56 -1.97 4.71 -6.74
N GLU A 57 -0.84 4.04 -6.94
CA GLU A 57 -0.19 3.95 -8.25
C GLU A 57 -1.09 3.21 -9.25
N LEU A 58 -1.61 2.05 -8.88
CA LEU A 58 -2.46 1.24 -9.75
C LEU A 58 -3.73 2.02 -10.13
N THR A 59 -4.34 2.70 -9.16
CA THR A 59 -5.53 3.55 -9.39
C THR A 59 -5.20 4.70 -10.32
N HIS A 60 -4.09 5.41 -10.14
CA HIS A 60 -3.69 6.51 -11.01
C HIS A 60 -3.45 6.03 -12.46
N ARG A 61 -2.78 4.90 -12.64
CA ARG A 61 -2.55 4.32 -13.97
C ARG A 61 -3.85 3.89 -14.63
N SER A 62 -4.74 3.26 -13.87
CA SER A 62 -6.04 2.81 -14.37
C SER A 62 -6.95 4.00 -14.70
N TRP A 63 -6.90 5.07 -13.90
CA TRP A 63 -7.65 6.30 -14.12
C TRP A 63 -7.22 7.03 -15.39
N ALA A 64 -5.91 7.11 -15.67
CA ALA A 64 -5.41 7.66 -16.93
C ALA A 64 -6.04 6.94 -18.13
N HIS A 65 -6.19 5.62 -18.07
CA HIS A 65 -6.87 4.86 -19.12
C HIS A 65 -8.38 5.14 -19.19
N ALA A 66 -9.06 5.36 -18.07
CA ALA A 66 -10.47 5.78 -18.06
C ALA A 66 -10.65 7.17 -18.71
N GLU A 67 -9.77 8.11 -18.39
CA GLU A 67 -9.75 9.48 -18.96
C GLU A 67 -9.48 9.47 -20.47
N GLU A 68 -8.53 8.67 -20.94
CA GLU A 68 -8.26 8.47 -22.37
C GLU A 68 -9.52 8.02 -23.13
N ASN A 69 -10.37 7.22 -22.47
CA ASN A 69 -11.64 6.73 -23.01
C ASN A 69 -12.83 7.64 -22.68
N LYS A 70 -12.60 8.84 -22.13
CA LYS A 70 -13.65 9.81 -21.72
C LYS A 70 -14.67 9.23 -20.74
N ARG A 71 -14.28 8.23 -19.96
CA ARG A 71 -15.11 7.65 -18.90
C ARG A 71 -14.83 8.40 -17.60
N GLN A 72 -15.89 8.67 -16.83
CA GLN A 72 -15.81 9.27 -15.50
C GLN A 72 -15.94 8.24 -14.37
N THR A 73 -15.94 6.96 -14.73
CA THR A 73 -15.99 5.84 -13.79
C THR A 73 -14.84 4.90 -14.14
N LEU A 74 -14.06 4.56 -13.11
CA LEU A 74 -12.92 3.65 -13.21
C LEU A 74 -13.39 2.22 -13.45
#